data_AF-A0A2N5RKY6-F1
#
_entry.id   AF-A0A2N5RKY6-F1
#
_cell.length_a   1.000
_cell.length_b   1.000
_cell.length_c   1.000
_cell.angle_alpha   90.00
_cell.angle_beta   90.00
_cell.angle_gamma   90.00
#
_symmetry.space_group_name_H-M   'P 1'
#
loop_
_entity.id
_entity.type
_entity.pdbx_description
1 polymer ?
#
loop_
_entity_poly.entity_id
_entity_poly.type
_entity_poly.pdbx_seq_one_letter_code
_entity_poly.pdbx_strand_id
1 'polypeptide(L)'
;MEVLFALFIVTVVFFMVCSVSVWAKKQFLMYREREIAKRTAEGIAMRIEVNQEVPKCYNGFDVHVKGGIILLKKSGREYRFEVDQWFSEPQ
;
A
#
# COMPACT_ATOMS: atom_id res chain seq x y z
N MET A 1 14.34 -45.10 11.76
CA MET A 1 14.97 -43.96 11.07
C MET A 1 14.07 -43.39 9.97
N GLU A 2 13.54 -44.21 9.07
CA GLU A 2 12.68 -43.76 7.95
C GLU A 2 11.44 -42.95 8.39
N VAL A 3 10.75 -43.40 9.45
CA VAL A 3 9.58 -42.68 9.99
C VAL A 3 9.95 -41.30 10.53
N LEU A 4 11.13 -41.16 11.15
CA LEU A 4 11.64 -39.87 11.62
C LEU A 4 11.99 -38.94 10.46
N PHE A 5 12.59 -39.47 9.39
CA PHE A 5 12.84 -38.71 8.17
C PHE A 5 11.55 -38.26 7.49
N ALA A 6 10.54 -39.14 7.41
CA ALA A 6 9.23 -38.79 6.86
C ALA A 6 8.56 -37.68 7.67
N LEU A 7 8.55 -37.79 9.01
CA LEU A 7 8.04 -36.74 9.90
C LEU A 7 8.80 -35.43 9.73
N PHE A 8 10.13 -35.49 9.65
CA PHE A 8 10.96 -34.30 9.43
C PHE A 8 10.59 -33.60 8.11
N ILE A 9 10.49 -34.35 7.01
CA ILE A 9 10.11 -33.80 5.70
C ILE A 9 8.72 -33.15 5.76
N VAL A 10 7.73 -33.83 6.36
CA VAL A 10 6.37 -33.29 6.49
C VAL A 10 6.37 -31.99 7.31
N THR A 11 7.10 -31.94 8.42
CA THR A 11 7.19 -30.72 9.24
C THR A 11 7.87 -29.57 8.48
N VAL A 12 8.98 -29.82 7.78
CA VAL A 12 9.68 -28.80 7.00
C VAL A 12 8.78 -28.25 5.89
N VAL A 13 8.10 -29.11 5.14
CA VAL A 13 7.16 -28.70 4.08
C VAL A 13 6.01 -27.89 4.67
N PHE A 14 5.44 -28.32 5.80
CA PHE A 14 4.38 -27.58 6.48
C PHE A 14 4.83 -26.18 6.89
N PHE A 15 6.00 -26.06 7.54
CA PHE A 15 6.55 -24.75 7.92
C PHE A 15 6.85 -23.86 6.72
N MET A 16 7.32 -24.44 5.62
CA MET A 16 7.59 -23.69 4.38
C MET A 16 6.30 -23.10 3.81
N VAL A 17 5.22 -23.89 3.74
CA VAL A 17 3.89 -23.43 3.26
C VAL A 17 3.32 -22.35 4.18
N CYS A 18 3.41 -22.52 5.49
CA CYS A 18 2.96 -21.51 6.45
C CYS A 18 3.75 -20.20 6.30
N SER A 19 5.06 -20.27 6.16
CA SER A 19 5.93 -19.11 5.97
C SER A 19 5.58 -18.32 4.71
N VAL A 20 5.44 -19.02 3.56
CA VAL A 20 5.04 -18.40 2.29
C VAL A 20 3.65 -17.75 2.41
N SER A 21 2.71 -18.41 3.07
CA SER A 21 1.34 -17.89 3.26
C SER A 21 1.32 -16.60 4.09
N VAL A 22 2.11 -16.54 5.17
CA VAL A 22 2.23 -15.34 6.01
C VAL A 22 2.90 -14.20 5.24
N TRP A 23 3.95 -14.51 4.48
CA TRP A 23 4.64 -13.52 3.65
C TRP A 23 3.73 -12.96 2.55
N ALA A 24 3.01 -13.82 1.84
CA ALA A 24 2.05 -13.42 0.82
C ALA A 24 0.93 -12.53 1.38
N LYS A 25 0.38 -12.87 2.55
CA LYS A 25 -0.62 -12.04 3.24
C LYS A 25 -0.06 -10.66 3.58
N LYS A 26 1.18 -10.58 4.06
CA LYS A 26 1.84 -9.30 4.36
C LYS A 26 2.02 -8.45 3.10
N GLN A 27 2.47 -9.05 2.00
CA GLN A 27 2.61 -8.36 0.72
C GLN A 27 1.25 -7.86 0.22
N PHE A 28 0.23 -8.71 0.23
CA PHE A 28 -1.12 -8.34 -0.19
C PHE A 28 -1.68 -7.13 0.57
N LEU A 29 -1.49 -7.10 1.90
CA LEU A 29 -1.89 -5.95 2.71
C LEU A 29 -1.15 -4.68 2.31
N MET A 30 0.15 -4.75 2.00
CA MET A 30 0.91 -3.59 1.53
C MET A 30 0.45 -3.11 0.16
N TYR A 31 0.20 -4.03 -0.78
CA TYR A 31 -0.33 -3.70 -2.10
C TYR A 31 -1.69 -3.02 -1.99
N ARG A 32 -2.60 -3.60 -1.18
CA ARG A 32 -3.92 -3.03 -0.93
C ARG A 32 -3.84 -1.64 -0.30
N GLU A 33 -2.97 -1.44 0.69
CA GLU A 33 -2.78 -0.14 1.32
C GLU A 33 -2.26 0.91 0.32
N ARG A 34 -1.29 0.54 -0.52
CA ARG A 34 -0.76 1.39 -1.58
C ARG A 34 -1.83 1.77 -2.61
N GLU A 35 -2.71 0.83 -2.97
CA GLU A 35 -3.80 1.09 -3.90
C GLU A 35 -4.84 2.05 -3.31
N ILE A 36 -5.17 1.90 -2.03
CA ILE A 36 -6.03 2.86 -1.32
C ILE A 36 -5.34 4.23 -1.26
N ALA A 37 -4.04 4.29 -0.99
CA ALA A 37 -3.28 5.54 -1.00
C ALA A 37 -3.33 6.21 -2.38
N LYS A 38 -3.18 5.45 -3.48
CA LYS A 38 -3.29 5.97 -4.85
C LYS A 38 -4.66 6.62 -5.10
N ARG A 39 -5.77 5.90 -4.82
CA ARG A 39 -7.13 6.44 -5.00
C ARG A 39 -7.41 7.65 -4.11
N THR A 40 -6.84 7.65 -2.91
CA THR A 40 -6.95 8.76 -1.95
C THR A 40 -6.25 10.00 -2.52
N ALA A 41 -5.06 9.83 -3.09
CA ALA A 41 -4.30 10.90 -3.71
C ALA A 41 -5.01 11.44 -4.98
N GLU A 42 -5.61 10.59 -5.81
CA GLU A 42 -6.45 11.01 -6.95
C GLU A 42 -7.62 11.89 -6.49
N GLY A 43 -8.34 11.48 -5.44
CA GLY A 43 -9.42 12.28 -4.87
C GLY A 43 -8.95 13.62 -4.28
N ILE A 44 -7.73 13.69 -3.75
CA ILE A 44 -7.12 14.94 -3.28
C ILE A 44 -6.69 15.81 -4.45
N ALA A 45 -6.09 15.25 -5.50
CA ALA A 45 -5.70 15.97 -6.70
C ALA A 45 -6.92 16.64 -7.36
N MET A 46 -8.03 15.90 -7.49
CA MET A 46 -9.28 16.45 -8.02
C MET A 46 -9.80 17.60 -7.15
N ARG A 47 -9.73 17.50 -5.82
CA ARG A 47 -10.13 18.60 -4.90
C ARG A 47 -9.27 19.84 -5.08
N ILE A 48 -7.96 19.66 -5.29
CA ILE A 48 -7.04 20.77 -5.57
C ILE A 48 -7.43 21.45 -6.88
N GLU A 49 -7.76 20.68 -7.92
CA GLU A 49 -8.18 21.19 -9.23
C GLU A 49 -9.47 22.02 -9.14
N VAL A 50 -10.48 21.54 -8.40
CA VAL A 50 -11.75 22.25 -8.20
C VAL A 50 -11.69 23.32 -7.08
N ASN A 51 -10.50 23.66 -6.59
CA ASN A 51 -10.27 24.61 -5.48
C ASN A 51 -11.09 24.31 -4.21
N GLN A 52 -11.30 23.03 -3.91
CA GLN A 52 -11.92 22.57 -2.68
C GLN A 52 -10.90 22.39 -1.56
N GLU A 53 -11.37 22.56 -0.32
CA GLU A 53 -10.54 22.32 0.86
C GLU A 53 -10.10 20.84 0.93
N VAL A 54 -8.79 20.64 1.11
CA VAL A 54 -8.20 19.31 1.28
C VAL A 54 -8.23 18.96 2.76
N PRO A 55 -8.89 17.87 3.16
CA PRO A 55 -8.94 17.46 4.55
C PRO A 55 -7.56 17.01 5.04
N LYS A 56 -7.23 17.33 6.30
CA LYS A 56 -5.96 16.92 6.93
C LYS A 56 -5.83 15.40 7.09
N CYS A 57 -6.94 14.68 7.14
CA CYS A 57 -6.97 13.22 7.18
C CYS A 57 -8.02 12.70 6.17
N TYR A 58 -7.66 11.73 5.34
CA TYR A 58 -8.58 11.13 4.36
C TYR A 58 -8.30 9.63 4.18
N ASN A 59 -9.35 8.79 4.21
CA ASN A 59 -9.23 7.32 4.18
C ASN A 59 -8.24 6.71 5.20
N GLY A 60 -8.09 7.38 6.35
CA GLY A 60 -7.15 6.99 7.41
C GLY A 60 -5.68 7.25 7.07
N PHE A 61 -5.40 8.13 6.11
CA PHE A 61 -4.09 8.72 5.86
C PHE A 61 -4.07 10.16 6.36
N ASP A 62 -2.98 10.58 6.98
CA ASP A 62 -2.67 11.99 7.20
C ASP A 62 -2.18 12.59 5.89
N VAL A 63 -2.81 13.69 5.49
CA VAL A 63 -2.64 14.32 4.18
C VAL A 63 -1.80 15.57 4.34
N HIS A 64 -0.69 15.61 3.61
CA HIS A 64 0.16 16.79 3.51
C HIS A 64 0.35 17.16 2.03
N VAL A 65 -0.13 18.34 1.65
CA VAL A 65 0.08 18.88 0.31
C VAL A 65 1.11 20.00 0.38
N LYS A 66 2.22 19.87 -0.36
CA LYS A 66 3.25 20.91 -0.45
C LYS A 66 3.79 20.97 -1.88
N GLY A 67 3.71 22.13 -2.53
CA GLY A 67 4.36 22.40 -3.81
C GLY A 67 4.09 21.38 -4.91
N GLY A 68 2.81 21.03 -5.15
CA GLY A 68 2.44 20.05 -6.18
C GLY A 68 2.69 18.59 -5.82
N ILE A 69 3.03 18.29 -4.56
CA ILE A 69 3.22 16.93 -4.06
C ILE A 69 2.16 16.62 -3.00
N ILE A 70 1.48 15.48 -3.18
CA ILE A 70 0.56 14.90 -2.21
C ILE A 70 1.32 13.82 -1.43
N LEU A 71 1.42 14.00 -0.12
CA LEU A 71 2.09 13.10 0.78
C LEU A 71 1.08 12.51 1.77
N LEU A 72 0.90 11.19 1.70
CA LEU A 72 -0.03 10.42 2.52
C LEU A 72 0.74 9.60 3.54
N LYS A 73 0.48 9.85 4.82
CA LYS A 73 1.14 9.18 5.94
C LYS A 73 0.16 8.24 6.64
N LYS A 74 0.59 7.01 6.92
CA LYS A 74 -0.19 6.06 7.71
C LYS A 74 0.72 5.08 8.43
N SER A 75 0.58 4.98 9.76
CA SER A 75 1.29 4.00 10.58
C SER A 75 2.80 3.89 10.31
N GLY A 76 3.47 5.04 10.16
CA GLY A 76 4.91 5.12 9.89
C GLY A 76 5.33 4.89 8.42
N ARG A 77 4.37 4.70 7.51
CA ARG A 77 4.63 4.63 6.06
C ARG A 77 4.25 5.94 5.39
N GLU A 78 5.04 6.32 4.39
CA GLU A 78 4.83 7.51 3.59
C GLU A 78 4.64 7.13 2.12
N TYR A 79 3.57 7.62 1.52
CA TYR A 79 3.28 7.48 0.11
C TYR A 79 3.30 8.86 -0.53
N ARG A 80 4.18 9.05 -1.51
CA ARG A 80 4.36 10.32 -2.21
C ARG A 80 3.82 10.20 -3.62
N PHE A 81 3.02 11.19 -4.02
CA PHE A 81 2.49 11.30 -5.37
C PHE A 81 2.70 12.72 -5.89
N GLU A 82 3.17 12.84 -7.13
CA GLU A 82 3.32 14.11 -7.83
C GLU A 82 2.02 14.43 -8.56
N VAL A 83 1.51 15.65 -8.41
CA VAL A 83 0.26 16.07 -9.03
C VAL A 83 0.42 16.20 -10.55
N ASP A 84 1.60 16.59 -11.04
CA ASP A 84 1.87 16.81 -12.46
C ASP A 84 1.89 15.51 -13.31
N GLN A 85 2.16 14.36 -12.70
CA GLN A 85 2.23 13.08 -13.42
C GLN A 85 0.85 12.51 -13.79
N TRP A 86 -0.24 12.98 -13.19
CA TRP A 86 -1.59 12.46 -13.49
C TRP A 86 -2.20 13.01 -14.77
N PHE A 87 -1.73 14.16 -15.24
CA PHE A 87 -2.30 14.87 -16.39
C PHE A 87 -1.48 14.69 -17.68
N SER A 88 -0.46 13.81 -17.65
CA SER A 88 0.45 13.56 -18.76
C SER A 88 0.06 12.37 -19.66
N GLU A 89 -1.10 11.74 -19.44
CA GLU A 89 -1.66 10.78 -20.40
C GLU A 89 -2.68 11.50 -21.30
N PRO A 90 -2.30 11.84 -22.56
CA PRO A 90 -3.30 12.18 -23.57
C PRO A 90 -3.99 10.89 -24.02
N GLN A 91 -5.32 10.86 -23.91
CA GLN A 91 -6.16 10.02 -24.79
C GLN A 91 -6.28 10.67 -26.16
#